data_AF-A0AA88HNM6-F1
#
_entry.id   AF-A0AA88HNM6-F1
#
_cell.length_a   1.000
_cell.length_b   1.000
_cell.length_c   1.000
_cell.angle_alpha   90.00
_cell.angle_beta   90.00
_cell.angle_gamma   90.00
#
_symmetry.space_group_name_H-M   'P 1'
#
loop_
_entity.id
_entity.type
_entity.pdbx_description
1 polymer ?
#
loop_
_entity_poly.entity_id
_entity_poly.type
_entity_poly.pdbx_seq_one_letter_code
_entity_poly.pdbx_strand_id
1 'polypeptide(L)'
;DVDSLLVRGMCLYYQDNYDSAFSHFQQVLRLAPDYAKAGKTYRKAKQLKTQKEEGNLAFKQGKLKEALAIYTKTLAIDPDNKLTNSKVYYNRALVNSKLGNHCQTVEDCSAALKLNKGYIKALLLRAKSHGSLEKHEECVRDYEACIRLEKNTNEETQRLLEEARIALMKSPKRKDYYKILGVDKNANDDEIKKAYRKRALVHHPDRHSSATEEEQKEQERSFKDLNEAYTMLSDPEKRSRYDRENDEY
;
A
#
# COMPACT_ATOMS: atom_id res chain seq x y z
N ASP A 1 14.00 43.55 4.51
CA ASP A 1 14.84 42.79 5.47
C ASP A 1 15.27 41.46 4.84
N VAL A 2 16.52 41.05 5.10
CA VAL A 2 17.18 39.87 4.49
C VAL A 2 16.61 38.57 5.03
N ASP A 3 16.26 38.51 6.31
CA ASP A 3 15.68 37.32 6.93
C ASP A 3 14.30 37.02 6.33
N SER A 4 13.50 38.07 6.12
CA SER A 4 12.19 37.97 5.45
C SER A 4 12.29 37.39 4.03
N LEU A 5 13.31 37.79 3.26
CA LEU A 5 13.55 37.25 1.91
C LEU A 5 13.98 35.77 1.95
N LEU A 6 14.82 35.40 2.93
CA LEU A 6 15.23 34.01 3.12
C LEU A 6 14.02 33.11 3.43
N VAL A 7 13.16 33.53 4.36
CA VAL A 7 11.96 32.78 4.73
C VAL A 7 11.06 32.60 3.51
N ARG A 8 10.85 33.65 2.71
CA ARG A 8 10.06 33.55 1.47
C ARG A 8 10.65 32.54 0.48
N GLY A 9 11.98 32.58 0.28
CA GLY A 9 12.68 31.59 -0.55
C GLY A 9 12.54 30.16 -0.03
N MET A 10 12.64 29.96 1.29
CA MET A 10 12.46 28.64 1.93
C MET A 10 11.04 28.11 1.77
N CYS A 11 10.01 28.95 1.95
CA CYS A 11 8.62 28.56 1.73
C CYS A 11 8.41 28.06 0.29
N LEU A 12 8.90 28.80 -0.70
CA LEU A 12 8.80 28.41 -2.11
C LEU A 12 9.56 27.12 -2.42
N TYR A 13 10.74 26.94 -1.81
CA TYR A 13 11.53 25.72 -1.92
C TYR A 13 10.79 24.48 -1.41
N TYR A 14 10.17 24.56 -0.23
CA TYR A 14 9.38 23.45 0.33
C TYR A 14 8.04 23.24 -0.40
N GLN A 15 7.62 24.20 -1.23
CA GLN A 15 6.48 24.08 -2.15
C GLN A 15 6.89 23.53 -3.54
N ASP A 16 8.13 23.07 -3.72
CA ASP A 16 8.68 22.56 -5.00
C ASP A 16 8.76 23.64 -6.11
N ASN A 17 8.67 24.93 -5.75
CA ASN A 17 8.82 26.08 -6.65
C ASN A 17 10.27 26.62 -6.60
N TYR A 18 11.19 25.85 -7.20
CA TYR A 18 12.63 26.12 -7.13
C TYR A 18 13.05 27.43 -7.80
N ASP A 19 12.48 27.76 -8.95
CA ASP A 19 12.95 28.92 -9.73
C ASP A 19 12.66 30.22 -8.98
N SER A 20 11.47 30.32 -8.37
CA SER A 20 11.13 31.45 -7.50
C SER A 20 11.97 31.45 -6.22
N ALA A 21 12.21 30.27 -5.63
CA ALA A 21 13.06 30.14 -4.44
C ALA A 21 14.50 30.61 -4.71
N PHE A 22 15.07 30.23 -5.85
CA PHE A 22 16.42 30.61 -6.27
C PHE A 22 16.56 32.11 -6.43
N SER A 23 15.58 32.79 -7.05
CA SER A 23 15.58 34.25 -7.17
C SER A 23 15.68 34.94 -5.81
N HIS A 24 14.93 34.48 -4.81
CA HIS A 24 15.00 35.02 -3.45
C HIS A 24 16.32 34.71 -2.76
N PHE A 25 16.84 33.49 -2.88
CA PHE A 25 18.15 33.14 -2.30
C PHE A 25 19.29 33.95 -2.92
N GLN A 26 19.26 34.16 -4.23
CA GLN A 26 20.24 34.99 -4.94
C GLN A 26 20.14 36.45 -4.51
N GLN A 27 18.93 36.97 -4.29
CA GLN A 27 18.75 38.33 -3.76
C GLN A 27 19.31 38.46 -2.34
N VAL A 28 19.08 37.47 -1.47
CA VAL A 28 19.70 37.43 -0.13
C VAL A 28 21.22 37.46 -0.22
N LEU A 29 21.81 36.60 -1.06
CA LEU A 29 23.27 36.51 -1.23
C LEU A 29 23.87 37.76 -1.91
N ARG A 30 23.09 38.52 -2.67
CA ARG A 30 23.53 39.82 -3.21
C ARG A 30 23.59 40.89 -2.11
N LEU A 31 22.62 40.90 -1.21
CA LEU A 31 22.53 41.86 -0.10
C LEU A 31 23.47 41.52 1.05
N ALA A 32 23.68 40.23 1.31
CA ALA A 32 24.51 39.69 2.37
C ALA A 32 25.25 38.43 1.86
N PRO A 33 26.42 38.59 1.19
CA PRO A 33 27.17 37.48 0.59
C PRO A 33 27.57 36.39 1.59
N ASP A 34 27.90 36.79 2.82
CA ASP A 34 28.35 35.88 3.88
C ASP A 34 27.22 35.27 4.71
N TYR A 35 25.96 35.44 4.27
CA TYR A 35 24.80 34.90 4.96
C TYR A 35 24.75 33.36 4.81
N ALA A 36 25.48 32.68 5.69
CA ALA A 36 25.81 31.25 5.58
C ALA A 36 24.59 30.34 5.42
N LYS A 37 23.48 30.66 6.10
CA LYS A 37 22.23 29.88 6.02
C LYS A 37 21.63 29.94 4.62
N ALA A 38 21.59 31.11 3.98
CA ALA A 38 21.10 31.26 2.60
C ALA A 38 21.99 30.52 1.60
N GLY A 39 23.31 30.62 1.76
CA GLY A 39 24.26 29.91 0.91
C GLY A 39 24.10 28.38 1.00
N LYS A 40 23.97 27.83 2.21
CA LYS A 40 23.71 26.40 2.43
C LYS A 40 22.38 25.96 1.82
N THR A 41 21.30 26.68 2.10
CA THR A 41 19.96 26.35 1.57
C THR A 41 19.92 26.42 0.04
N TYR A 42 20.54 27.44 -0.56
CA TYR A 42 20.61 27.58 -2.02
C TYR A 42 21.32 26.39 -2.67
N ARG A 43 22.49 25.98 -2.15
CA ARG A 43 23.24 24.82 -2.66
C ARG A 43 22.41 23.54 -2.54
N LYS A 44 21.79 23.30 -1.38
CA LYS A 44 20.91 22.15 -1.13
C LYS A 44 19.75 22.12 -2.13
N ALA A 45 19.08 23.24 -2.33
CA ALA A 45 17.95 23.36 -3.24
C ALA A 45 18.35 23.15 -4.71
N LYS A 46 19.52 23.68 -5.12
CA LYS A 46 20.09 23.44 -6.45
C LYS A 46 20.41 21.96 -6.66
N GLN A 47 21.09 21.33 -5.71
CA GLN A 47 21.44 19.91 -5.77
C GLN A 47 20.18 19.02 -5.86
N LEU A 48 19.15 19.32 -5.07
CA LEU A 48 17.88 18.58 -5.07
C LEU A 48 17.17 18.67 -6.44
N LYS A 49 17.11 19.88 -7.03
CA LYS A 49 16.54 20.10 -8.37
C LYS A 49 17.30 19.30 -9.42
N THR A 50 18.63 19.44 -9.45
CA THR A 50 19.49 18.77 -10.44
C THR A 50 19.40 17.25 -10.35
N GLN A 51 19.54 16.65 -9.17
CA GLN A 51 19.46 15.19 -9.04
C GLN A 51 18.08 14.63 -9.38
N LYS A 52 17.00 15.39 -9.13
CA LYS A 52 15.65 15.00 -9.57
C LYS A 52 15.56 14.96 -11.10
N GLU A 53 16.10 15.96 -11.79
CA GLU A 53 16.12 16.03 -13.26
C GLU A 53 16.98 14.92 -13.86
N GLU A 54 18.16 14.66 -13.30
CA GLU A 54 19.07 13.57 -13.71
C GLU A 54 18.41 12.19 -13.52
N GLY A 55 17.78 11.94 -12.36
CA GLY A 55 17.08 10.68 -12.10
C GLY A 55 15.91 10.46 -13.07
N ASN A 56 15.16 11.52 -13.36
CA ASN A 56 14.08 11.48 -14.34
C ASN A 56 14.60 11.20 -15.76
N LEU A 57 15.73 11.78 -16.14
CA LEU A 57 16.37 11.55 -17.43
C LEU A 57 16.87 10.11 -17.55
N ALA A 58 17.58 9.60 -16.54
CA ALA A 58 18.06 8.22 -16.50
C ALA A 58 16.89 7.22 -16.60
N PHE A 59 15.78 7.48 -15.90
CA PHE A 59 14.57 6.66 -15.99
C PHE A 59 13.98 6.67 -17.41
N LYS A 60 13.87 7.84 -18.04
CA LYS A 60 13.38 7.97 -19.43
C LYS A 60 14.28 7.25 -20.43
N GLN A 61 15.59 7.21 -20.19
CA GLN A 61 16.57 6.49 -20.99
C GLN A 61 16.60 4.98 -20.71
N GLY A 62 15.77 4.47 -19.80
CA GLY A 62 15.76 3.05 -19.42
C GLY A 62 16.94 2.62 -18.54
N LYS A 63 17.76 3.56 -18.06
CA LYS A 63 18.91 3.27 -17.17
C LYS A 63 18.41 3.10 -15.73
N LEU A 64 17.68 2.02 -15.49
CA LEU A 64 16.94 1.81 -14.24
C LEU A 64 17.85 1.77 -13.00
N LYS A 65 18.99 1.06 -13.05
CA LYS A 65 19.93 1.00 -11.92
C LYS A 65 20.54 2.35 -11.57
N GLU A 66 20.86 3.16 -12.59
CA GLU A 66 21.37 4.52 -12.41
C GLU A 66 20.30 5.42 -11.78
N ALA A 67 19.07 5.39 -12.32
CA ALA A 67 17.95 6.15 -11.76
C ALA A 67 17.68 5.79 -10.30
N LEU A 68 17.74 4.50 -9.94
CA LEU A 68 17.58 4.02 -8.56
C LEU A 68 18.64 4.62 -7.62
N ALA A 69 19.90 4.61 -8.05
CA ALA A 69 21.01 5.18 -7.29
C ALA A 69 20.88 6.70 -7.12
N ILE A 70 20.47 7.41 -8.19
CA ILE A 70 20.25 8.85 -8.16
C ILE A 70 19.12 9.18 -7.18
N TYR A 71 17.94 8.57 -7.30
CA TYR A 71 16.82 8.87 -6.39
C TYR A 71 17.14 8.57 -4.93
N THR A 72 17.92 7.52 -4.66
CA THR A 72 18.38 7.20 -3.30
C THR A 72 19.30 8.29 -2.74
N LYS A 73 20.21 8.83 -3.55
CA LYS A 73 21.04 9.99 -3.17
C LYS A 73 20.20 11.25 -2.98
N THR A 74 19.20 11.48 -3.85
CA THR A 74 18.32 12.65 -3.79
C THR A 74 17.59 12.73 -2.44
N LEU A 75 17.10 11.59 -1.93
CA LEU A 75 16.38 11.52 -0.64
C LEU A 75 17.27 11.88 0.57
N ALA A 76 18.59 11.78 0.45
CA ALA A 76 19.53 12.13 1.51
C ALA A 76 19.87 13.63 1.54
N ILE A 77 19.55 14.40 0.48
CA ILE A 77 19.90 15.83 0.38
C ILE A 77 19.12 16.67 1.39
N ASP A 78 17.81 16.47 1.46
CA ASP A 78 16.93 17.20 2.39
C ASP A 78 15.80 16.30 2.90
N PRO A 79 16.02 15.52 3.98
CA PRO A 79 15.01 14.62 4.52
C PRO A 79 13.71 15.32 4.95
N ASP A 80 13.79 16.61 5.30
CA ASP A 80 12.66 17.42 5.77
C ASP A 80 11.75 17.91 4.63
N ASN A 81 12.18 17.83 3.36
CA ASN A 81 11.38 18.28 2.23
C ASN A 81 10.29 17.26 1.86
N LYS A 82 9.23 17.21 2.66
CA LYS A 82 8.15 16.21 2.54
C LYS A 82 7.51 16.16 1.16
N LEU A 83 7.22 17.33 0.58
CA LEU A 83 6.53 17.41 -0.72
C LEU A 83 7.41 16.83 -1.83
N THR A 84 8.67 17.24 -1.92
CA THR A 84 9.60 16.70 -2.93
C THR A 84 9.91 15.23 -2.65
N ASN A 85 10.18 14.86 -1.40
CA ASN A 85 10.52 13.49 -1.04
C ASN A 85 9.38 12.51 -1.35
N SER A 86 8.11 12.90 -1.18
CA SER A 86 6.99 12.05 -1.61
C SER A 86 7.05 11.70 -3.10
N LYS A 87 7.41 12.67 -3.95
CA LYS A 87 7.55 12.48 -5.40
C LYS A 87 8.78 11.63 -5.74
N VAL A 88 9.89 11.84 -5.04
CA VAL A 88 11.13 11.09 -5.25
C VAL A 88 10.97 9.63 -4.83
N TYR A 89 10.34 9.35 -3.68
CA TYR A 89 9.98 7.99 -3.27
C TYR A 89 9.10 7.31 -4.32
N TYR A 90 8.06 7.98 -4.82
CA TYR A 90 7.23 7.44 -5.90
C TYR A 90 8.02 7.14 -7.18
N ASN A 91 8.91 8.04 -7.60
CA ASN A 91 9.75 7.80 -8.76
C ASN A 91 10.70 6.61 -8.55
N ARG A 92 11.24 6.45 -7.34
CA ARG A 92 12.04 5.28 -6.96
C ARG A 92 11.22 3.99 -6.96
N ALA A 93 9.97 4.04 -6.48
CA ALA A 93 9.01 2.95 -6.55
C ALA A 93 8.74 2.53 -8.01
N LEU A 94 8.56 3.47 -8.94
CA LEU A 94 8.39 3.16 -10.37
C LEU A 94 9.59 2.43 -10.95
N VAL A 95 10.81 2.80 -10.54
CA VAL A 95 12.03 2.10 -10.97
C VAL A 95 12.04 0.68 -10.42
N ASN A 96 11.77 0.50 -9.13
CA ASN A 96 11.68 -0.81 -8.49
C ASN A 96 10.62 -1.70 -9.13
N SER A 97 9.45 -1.14 -9.46
CA SER A 97 8.37 -1.85 -10.15
C SER A 97 8.81 -2.33 -11.54
N LYS A 98 9.50 -1.50 -12.33
CA LYS A 98 10.06 -1.90 -13.63
C LYS A 98 11.15 -2.98 -13.52
N LEU A 99 11.81 -3.08 -12.37
CA LEU A 99 12.81 -4.11 -12.09
C LEU A 99 12.19 -5.41 -11.54
N GLY A 100 10.87 -5.46 -11.31
CA GLY A 100 10.18 -6.60 -10.67
C GLY A 100 10.32 -6.64 -9.14
N ASN A 101 10.89 -5.59 -8.53
CA ASN A 101 11.11 -5.49 -7.08
C ASN A 101 9.82 -5.04 -6.37
N HIS A 102 8.80 -5.89 -6.33
CA HIS A 102 7.48 -5.54 -5.80
C HIS A 102 7.49 -5.19 -4.30
N CYS A 103 8.31 -5.88 -3.49
CA CYS A 103 8.45 -5.57 -2.06
C CYS A 103 9.00 -4.15 -1.84
N GLN A 104 10.09 -3.79 -2.51
CA GLN A 104 10.70 -2.46 -2.43
C GLN A 104 9.78 -1.38 -3.02
N THR A 105 8.98 -1.73 -4.04
CA THR A 105 7.95 -0.83 -4.57
C THR A 105 6.91 -0.48 -3.50
N VAL A 106 6.45 -1.48 -2.74
CA VAL A 106 5.50 -1.28 -1.63
C VAL A 106 6.11 -0.41 -0.53
N GLU A 107 7.37 -0.64 -0.17
CA GLU A 107 8.09 0.16 0.83
C GLU A 107 8.21 1.62 0.40
N ASP A 108 8.65 1.88 -0.83
CA ASP A 108 8.80 3.23 -1.37
C ASP A 108 7.45 3.95 -1.49
N CYS A 109 6.41 3.29 -1.99
CA CYS A 109 5.07 3.88 -2.02
C CYS A 109 4.55 4.18 -0.61
N SER A 110 4.81 3.31 0.37
CA SER A 110 4.40 3.55 1.76
C SER A 110 5.14 4.74 2.37
N ALA A 111 6.43 4.90 2.07
CA ALA A 111 7.20 6.09 2.45
C ALA A 111 6.63 7.35 1.80
N ALA A 112 6.28 7.31 0.52
CA ALA A 112 5.62 8.42 -0.18
C ALA A 112 4.28 8.79 0.47
N LEU A 113 3.45 7.81 0.81
CA LEU A 113 2.13 8.00 1.42
C LEU A 113 2.18 8.48 2.87
N LYS A 114 3.25 8.15 3.61
CA LYS A 114 3.53 8.72 4.94
C LYS A 114 3.75 10.23 4.86
N LEU A 115 4.36 10.71 3.78
CA LEU A 115 4.64 12.13 3.53
C LEU A 115 3.44 12.86 2.89
N ASN A 116 2.73 12.18 1.98
CA ASN A 116 1.55 12.70 1.30
C ASN A 116 0.49 11.60 1.18
N LYS A 117 -0.46 11.59 2.13
CA LYS A 117 -1.55 10.60 2.18
C LYS A 117 -2.46 10.62 0.95
N GLY A 118 -2.58 11.78 0.28
CA GLY A 118 -3.43 11.97 -0.90
C GLY A 118 -2.74 11.61 -2.21
N TYR A 119 -1.57 10.96 -2.19
CA TYR A 119 -0.82 10.69 -3.40
C TYR A 119 -1.38 9.47 -4.17
N ILE A 120 -2.47 9.69 -4.92
CA ILE A 120 -3.21 8.65 -5.65
C ILE A 120 -2.30 7.78 -6.53
N LYS A 121 -1.32 8.36 -7.22
CA LYS A 121 -0.37 7.58 -8.06
C LYS A 121 0.43 6.55 -7.24
N ALA A 122 0.83 6.91 -6.02
CA ALA A 122 1.55 5.99 -5.12
C ALA A 122 0.62 4.89 -4.59
N LEU A 123 -0.64 5.20 -4.27
CA LEU A 123 -1.65 4.18 -3.92
C LEU A 123 -1.87 3.19 -5.06
N LEU A 124 -2.11 3.66 -6.28
CA LEU A 124 -2.32 2.79 -7.44
C LEU A 124 -1.12 1.87 -7.70
N LEU A 125 0.10 2.40 -7.65
CA LEU A 125 1.31 1.59 -7.84
C LEU A 125 1.50 0.57 -6.71
N ARG A 126 1.17 0.94 -5.47
CA ARG A 126 1.24 0.05 -4.31
C ARG A 126 0.19 -1.06 -4.39
N ALA A 127 -1.04 -0.74 -4.79
CA ALA A 127 -2.11 -1.72 -5.03
C ALA A 127 -1.69 -2.76 -6.06
N LYS A 128 -1.21 -2.31 -7.24
CA LYS A 128 -0.70 -3.20 -8.30
C LYS A 128 0.41 -4.11 -7.77
N SER A 129 1.34 -3.56 -6.98
CA SER A 129 2.44 -4.33 -6.39
C SER A 129 1.97 -5.31 -5.31
N HIS A 130 0.95 -4.97 -4.52
CA HIS A 130 0.31 -5.89 -3.59
C HIS A 130 -0.37 -7.05 -4.32
N GLY A 131 -1.03 -6.78 -5.45
CA GLY A 131 -1.59 -7.82 -6.33
C GLY A 131 -0.52 -8.80 -6.81
N SER A 132 0.63 -8.29 -7.29
CA SER A 132 1.77 -9.14 -7.70
C SER A 132 2.38 -9.95 -6.54
N LEU A 133 2.14 -9.56 -5.29
CA LEU A 133 2.60 -10.26 -4.08
C LEU A 133 1.49 -11.13 -3.44
N GLU A 134 0.35 -11.31 -4.11
CA GLU A 134 -0.83 -12.03 -3.60
C GLU A 134 -1.34 -11.49 -2.25
N LYS A 135 -1.09 -10.20 -1.99
CA LYS A 135 -1.58 -9.44 -0.84
C LYS A 135 -2.92 -8.79 -1.23
N HIS A 136 -3.92 -9.63 -1.48
CA HIS A 136 -5.18 -9.19 -2.09
C HIS A 136 -5.98 -8.23 -1.19
N GLU A 137 -5.94 -8.40 0.12
CA GLU A 137 -6.61 -7.50 1.08
C GLU A 137 -6.00 -6.09 1.05
N GLU A 138 -4.67 -5.98 1.05
CA GLU A 138 -3.97 -4.71 0.89
C GLU A 138 -4.27 -4.07 -0.47
N CYS A 139 -4.31 -4.89 -1.54
CA CYS A 139 -4.60 -4.44 -2.89
C CYS A 139 -5.99 -3.77 -2.98
N VAL A 140 -7.03 -4.45 -2.46
CA VAL A 140 -8.40 -3.93 -2.38
C VAL A 140 -8.43 -2.62 -1.57
N ARG A 141 -7.82 -2.61 -0.38
CA ARG A 141 -7.78 -1.41 0.48
C ARG A 141 -7.18 -0.18 -0.21
N ASP A 142 -6.10 -0.36 -0.97
CA ASP A 142 -5.45 0.74 -1.68
C ASP A 142 -6.29 1.25 -2.85
N TYR A 143 -6.95 0.36 -3.62
CA TYR A 143 -7.86 0.79 -4.69
C TYR A 143 -9.10 1.52 -4.16
N GLU A 144 -9.69 1.04 -3.06
CA GLU A 144 -10.79 1.76 -2.40
C GLU A 144 -10.34 3.13 -1.89
N ALA A 145 -9.10 3.24 -1.38
CA ALA A 145 -8.53 4.52 -0.99
C ALA A 145 -8.36 5.47 -2.18
N CYS A 146 -7.96 4.97 -3.36
CA CYS A 146 -7.93 5.76 -4.59
C CYS A 146 -9.32 6.31 -4.93
N ILE A 147 -10.34 5.44 -4.98
CA ILE A 147 -11.71 5.84 -5.34
C ILE A 147 -12.26 6.88 -4.37
N ARG A 148 -12.01 6.74 -3.07
CA ARG A 148 -12.42 7.74 -2.06
C ARG A 148 -11.76 9.11 -2.24
N LEU A 149 -10.56 9.16 -2.81
CA LEU A 149 -9.79 10.40 -3.01
C LEU A 149 -10.04 11.03 -4.38
N GLU A 150 -10.49 10.26 -5.36
CA GLU A 150 -10.81 10.74 -6.70
C GLU A 150 -12.13 11.53 -6.70
N LYS A 151 -12.10 12.74 -7.25
CA LYS A 151 -13.29 13.60 -7.36
C LYS A 151 -14.26 13.13 -8.45
N ASN A 152 -13.75 12.38 -9.43
CA ASN A 152 -14.49 11.86 -10.57
C ASN A 152 -14.35 10.34 -10.58
N THR A 153 -15.38 9.67 -11.09
CA THR A 153 -15.35 8.24 -11.32
C THR A 153 -14.18 7.86 -12.24
N ASN A 154 -13.29 7.02 -11.74
CA ASN A 154 -12.23 6.41 -12.54
C ASN A 154 -12.59 4.95 -12.83
N GLU A 155 -13.14 4.72 -14.02
CA GLU A 155 -13.58 3.39 -14.46
C GLU A 155 -12.43 2.37 -14.46
N GLU A 156 -11.18 2.79 -14.74
CA GLU A 156 -10.03 1.89 -14.70
C GLU A 156 -9.77 1.42 -13.26
N THR A 157 -9.74 2.35 -12.29
CA THR A 157 -9.56 2.00 -10.87
C THR A 157 -10.68 1.10 -10.35
N GLN A 158 -11.93 1.33 -10.79
CA GLN A 158 -13.06 0.48 -10.43
C GLN A 158 -12.90 -0.94 -10.98
N ARG A 159 -12.54 -1.10 -12.26
CA ARG A 159 -12.28 -2.43 -12.84
C ARG A 159 -11.16 -3.16 -12.11
N LEU A 160 -10.07 -2.46 -11.80
CA LEU A 160 -8.95 -3.02 -11.04
C LEU A 160 -9.35 -3.42 -9.61
N LEU A 161 -10.25 -2.67 -8.98
CA LEU A 161 -10.81 -3.02 -7.68
C LEU A 161 -11.64 -4.31 -7.75
N GLU A 162 -12.50 -4.45 -8.76
CA GLU A 162 -13.29 -5.67 -8.96
C GLU A 162 -12.39 -6.89 -9.24
N GLU A 163 -11.36 -6.74 -10.08
CA GLU A 163 -10.36 -7.79 -10.29
C GLU A 163 -9.66 -8.19 -9.00
N ALA A 164 -9.28 -7.20 -8.17
CA ALA A 164 -8.65 -7.45 -6.87
C ALA A 164 -9.59 -8.16 -5.88
N ARG A 165 -10.89 -7.83 -5.89
CA ARG A 165 -11.93 -8.47 -5.06
C ARG A 165 -12.17 -9.92 -5.48
N ILE A 166 -12.27 -10.18 -6.78
CA ILE A 166 -12.37 -11.54 -7.32
C ILE A 166 -11.13 -12.35 -6.94
N ALA A 167 -9.93 -11.76 -7.04
CA ALA A 167 -8.69 -12.42 -6.63
C ALA A 167 -8.65 -12.70 -5.13
N LEU A 168 -9.13 -11.77 -4.29
CA LEU A 168 -9.27 -11.97 -2.84
C LEU A 168 -10.25 -13.11 -2.52
N MET A 169 -11.39 -13.19 -3.21
CA MET A 169 -12.38 -14.25 -3.03
C MET A 169 -11.83 -15.62 -3.43
N LYS A 170 -11.04 -15.69 -4.51
CA LYS A 170 -10.39 -16.92 -4.97
C LYS A 170 -9.14 -17.27 -4.14
N SER A 171 -8.69 -16.38 -3.27
CA SER A 171 -7.47 -16.60 -2.48
C SER A 171 -7.69 -17.78 -1.52
N PRO A 172 -6.78 -18.76 -1.47
CA PRO A 172 -6.90 -19.92 -0.58
C PRO A 172 -6.84 -19.53 0.91
N LYS A 173 -6.45 -18.28 1.21
CA LYS A 173 -6.46 -17.73 2.58
C LYS A 173 -7.86 -17.37 3.05
N ARG A 174 -8.80 -17.05 2.15
CA ARG A 174 -10.19 -16.76 2.52
C ARG A 174 -10.93 -18.08 2.70
N LYS A 175 -11.38 -18.34 3.93
CA LYS A 175 -12.12 -19.56 4.29
C LYS A 175 -13.56 -19.45 3.82
N ASP A 176 -14.02 -20.39 2.99
CA ASP A 176 -15.44 -20.56 2.69
C ASP A 176 -16.10 -21.34 3.84
N TYR A 177 -16.74 -20.64 4.77
CA TYR A 177 -17.33 -21.24 5.95
C TYR A 177 -18.50 -22.19 5.63
N TYR A 178 -19.26 -21.94 4.56
CA TYR A 178 -20.34 -22.84 4.12
C TYR A 178 -19.76 -24.16 3.61
N LYS A 179 -18.69 -24.10 2.82
CA LYS A 179 -17.98 -25.28 2.33
C LYS A 179 -17.27 -26.05 3.45
N ILE A 180 -16.71 -25.34 4.45
CA ILE A 180 -16.10 -25.96 5.64
C ILE A 180 -17.15 -26.75 6.43
N LEU A 181 -18.35 -26.20 6.63
CA LEU A 181 -19.45 -26.93 7.28
C LEU A 181 -20.08 -27.98 6.34
N GLY A 182 -19.93 -27.83 5.02
CA GLY A 182 -20.53 -28.70 4.01
C GLY A 182 -22.03 -28.48 3.86
N VAL A 183 -22.47 -27.22 3.95
CA VAL A 183 -23.86 -26.79 3.82
C VAL A 183 -24.02 -25.82 2.66
N ASP A 184 -25.24 -25.71 2.13
CA ASP A 184 -25.57 -24.69 1.12
C ASP A 184 -25.54 -23.28 1.73
N LYS A 185 -25.31 -22.27 0.89
CA LYS A 185 -25.33 -20.85 1.33
C LYS A 185 -26.70 -20.45 1.90
N ASN A 186 -27.78 -21.04 1.39
CA ASN A 186 -29.14 -20.82 1.84
C ASN A 186 -29.54 -21.70 3.05
N ALA A 187 -28.58 -22.42 3.66
CA ALA A 187 -28.88 -23.30 4.78
C ALA A 187 -29.48 -22.53 5.97
N ASN A 188 -30.47 -23.13 6.62
CA ASN A 188 -31.07 -22.56 7.82
C ASN A 188 -30.19 -22.84 9.06
N ASP A 189 -30.48 -22.16 10.17
CA ASP A 189 -29.68 -22.24 11.40
C ASP A 189 -29.63 -23.68 11.97
N ASP A 190 -30.71 -24.45 11.80
CA ASP A 190 -30.78 -25.84 12.24
C ASP A 190 -29.88 -26.76 11.40
N GLU A 191 -29.82 -26.55 10.09
CA GLU A 191 -28.92 -27.25 9.17
C GLU A 191 -27.47 -26.94 9.47
N ILE A 192 -27.13 -25.67 9.70
CA ILE A 192 -25.79 -25.22 10.11
C ILE A 192 -25.39 -25.90 11.43
N LYS A 193 -26.28 -25.88 12.44
CA LYS A 193 -26.04 -26.49 13.75
C LYS A 193 -25.94 -28.02 13.67
N LYS A 194 -26.70 -28.66 12.79
CA LYS A 194 -26.65 -30.12 12.58
C LYS A 194 -25.36 -30.52 11.86
N ALA A 195 -24.96 -29.78 10.83
CA ALA A 195 -23.71 -30.02 10.10
C ALA A 195 -22.48 -29.85 11.01
N TYR A 196 -22.45 -28.76 11.79
CA TYR A 196 -21.40 -28.54 12.78
C TYR A 196 -21.29 -29.71 13.76
N ARG A 197 -22.39 -30.11 14.43
CA ARG A 197 -22.37 -31.24 15.39
C ARG A 197 -21.86 -32.53 14.75
N LYS A 198 -22.32 -32.84 13.53
CA LYS A 198 -21.88 -34.03 12.80
C LYS A 198 -20.37 -34.03 12.53
N ARG A 199 -19.83 -32.91 12.06
CA ARG A 199 -18.40 -32.79 11.71
C ARG A 199 -17.50 -32.62 12.92
N ALA A 200 -17.92 -31.86 13.93
CA ALA A 200 -17.21 -31.71 15.19
C ALA A 200 -16.99 -33.07 15.87
N LEU A 201 -17.99 -33.96 15.83
CA LEU A 201 -17.86 -35.34 16.32
C LEU A 201 -16.88 -36.19 15.50
N VAL A 202 -16.64 -35.88 14.23
CA VAL A 202 -15.68 -36.60 13.37
C VAL A 202 -14.27 -36.12 13.65
N HIS A 203 -14.06 -34.80 13.77
CA HIS A 203 -12.74 -34.19 13.94
C HIS A 203 -12.33 -34.00 15.42
N HIS A 204 -13.10 -34.52 16.38
CA HIS A 204 -12.82 -34.36 17.80
C HIS A 204 -11.48 -35.00 18.19
N PRO A 205 -10.60 -34.33 18.97
CA PRO A 205 -9.28 -34.85 19.34
C PRO A 205 -9.32 -36.25 19.95
N ASP A 206 -10.29 -36.53 20.84
CA ASP A 206 -10.42 -37.83 21.50
C ASP A 206 -10.53 -39.02 20.52
N ARG A 207 -11.13 -38.83 19.35
CA ARG A 207 -11.29 -39.89 18.33
C ARG A 207 -10.01 -40.18 17.55
N HIS A 208 -9.07 -39.25 17.58
CA HIS A 208 -7.80 -39.31 16.85
C HIS A 208 -6.60 -39.38 17.79
N SER A 209 -6.83 -39.61 19.10
CA SER A 209 -5.80 -39.73 20.12
C SER A 209 -4.77 -40.84 19.84
N SER A 210 -5.14 -41.86 19.07
CA SER A 210 -4.26 -42.95 18.63
C SER A 210 -3.73 -42.78 17.20
N ALA A 211 -4.09 -41.70 16.49
CA ALA A 211 -3.62 -41.43 15.13
C ALA A 211 -2.17 -40.93 15.13
N THR A 212 -1.55 -40.84 13.94
CA THR A 212 -0.20 -40.28 13.81
C THR A 212 -0.19 -38.78 14.17
N GLU A 213 0.97 -38.23 14.56
CA GLU A 213 1.07 -36.80 14.90
C GLU A 213 0.63 -35.87 13.75
N GLU A 214 0.87 -36.27 12.50
CA GLU A 214 0.46 -35.51 11.32
C GLU A 214 -1.06 -35.51 11.16
N GLU A 215 -1.69 -36.68 11.28
CA GLU A 215 -3.16 -36.81 11.25
C GLU A 215 -3.80 -36.04 12.41
N GLN A 216 -3.27 -36.16 13.64
CA GLN A 216 -3.77 -35.41 14.79
C GLN A 216 -3.79 -33.90 14.52
N LYS A 217 -2.68 -33.35 14.01
CA LYS A 217 -2.59 -31.93 13.64
C LYS A 217 -3.60 -31.54 12.55
N GLU A 218 -3.82 -32.41 11.57
CA GLU A 218 -4.81 -32.17 10.51
C GLU A 218 -6.25 -32.16 11.05
N GLN A 219 -6.58 -33.10 11.94
CA GLN A 219 -7.90 -33.19 12.58
C GLN A 219 -8.13 -32.00 13.51
N GLU A 220 -7.13 -31.60 14.30
CA GLU A 220 -7.19 -30.40 15.14
C GLU A 220 -7.39 -29.12 14.31
N ARG A 221 -6.66 -28.99 13.19
CA ARG A 221 -6.81 -27.85 12.27
C ARG A 221 -8.24 -27.83 11.69
N SER A 222 -8.73 -28.98 11.24
CA SER A 222 -10.09 -29.11 10.71
C SER A 222 -11.15 -28.76 11.76
N PHE A 223 -10.97 -29.21 13.01
CA PHE A 223 -11.85 -28.90 14.12
C PHE A 223 -11.87 -27.40 14.44
N LYS A 224 -10.70 -26.74 14.40
CA LYS A 224 -10.59 -25.29 14.58
C LYS A 224 -11.30 -24.52 13.47
N ASP A 225 -11.11 -24.92 12.22
CA ASP A 225 -11.77 -24.30 11.06
C ASP A 225 -13.30 -24.49 11.13
N LEU A 226 -13.78 -25.65 11.59
CA LEU A 226 -15.21 -25.91 11.83
C LEU A 226 -15.80 -25.01 12.92
N ASN A 227 -15.07 -24.83 14.04
CA ASN A 227 -15.51 -23.95 15.13
C ASN A 227 -15.59 -22.50 14.67
N GLU A 228 -14.61 -22.05 13.90
CA GLU A 228 -14.60 -20.70 13.31
C GLU A 228 -15.78 -20.52 12.35
N ALA A 229 -15.99 -21.47 11.43
CA ALA A 229 -17.11 -21.46 10.49
C ALA A 229 -18.47 -21.41 11.20
N TYR A 230 -18.65 -22.25 12.23
CA TYR A 230 -19.87 -22.24 13.02
C TYR A 230 -20.08 -20.91 13.76
N THR A 231 -19.02 -20.34 14.35
CA THR A 231 -19.09 -19.06 15.05
C THR A 231 -19.50 -17.90 14.13
N MET A 232 -19.04 -17.94 12.87
CA MET A 232 -19.38 -16.93 11.88
C MET A 232 -20.79 -17.11 11.32
N LEU A 233 -21.22 -18.35 11.07
CA LEU A 233 -22.50 -18.63 10.41
C LEU A 233 -23.69 -18.79 11.36
N SER A 234 -23.47 -19.07 12.65
CA SER A 234 -24.55 -19.22 13.65
C SER A 234 -25.04 -17.91 14.25
N ASP A 235 -24.28 -16.83 14.10
CA ASP A 235 -24.64 -15.49 14.55
C ASP A 235 -25.22 -14.71 13.35
N PRO A 236 -26.50 -14.28 13.39
CA PRO A 236 -27.14 -13.62 12.25
C PRO A 236 -26.42 -12.35 11.77
N GLU A 237 -25.84 -11.56 12.67
CA GLU A 237 -25.13 -10.34 12.30
C GLU A 237 -23.79 -10.65 11.63
N LYS A 238 -23.04 -11.63 12.16
CA LYS A 238 -21.77 -12.08 11.56
C LYS A 238 -22.00 -12.77 10.23
N ARG A 239 -23.03 -13.61 10.13
CA ARG A 239 -23.45 -14.27 8.89
C ARG A 239 -23.82 -13.24 7.84
N SER A 240 -24.69 -12.27 8.20
CA SER A 240 -25.08 -11.20 7.27
C SER A 240 -23.89 -10.37 6.80
N ARG A 241 -22.93 -10.06 7.68
CA ARG A 241 -21.70 -9.34 7.31
C ARG A 241 -20.83 -10.17 6.37
N TYR A 242 -20.60 -11.43 6.70
CA TYR A 242 -19.85 -12.36 5.87
C TYR A 242 -20.50 -12.55 4.49
N ASP A 243 -21.82 -12.72 4.46
CA ASP A 243 -22.58 -12.85 3.22
C ASP A 243 -22.49 -11.57 2.41
N ARG A 244 -22.69 -10.39 3.01
CA ARG A 244 -22.54 -9.10 2.33
C ARG A 244 -21.14 -8.91 1.75
N GLU A 245 -20.10 -9.21 2.51
CA GLU A 245 -18.71 -9.16 2.02
C GLU A 245 -18.41 -10.20 0.93
N ASN A 246 -19.25 -11.22 0.77
CA ASN A 246 -19.15 -12.23 -0.30
C ASN A 246 -20.16 -12.03 -1.45
N ASP A 247 -21.24 -11.26 -1.25
CA ASP A 247 -22.33 -11.00 -2.20
C ASP A 247 -22.27 -9.59 -2.82
N GLU A 248 -21.56 -8.65 -2.20
CA GLU A 248 -21.34 -7.31 -2.79
C GLU A 248 -20.47 -7.35 -4.06
N TYR A 249 -20.00 -8.53 -4.49
CA TYR A 249 -19.06 -8.72 -5.60
C TYR A 249 -19.44 -9.88 -6.52
#